data_AF-A0A077FM93-F1
#
_entry.id   AF-A0A077FM93-F1
#
_cell.length_a   1.000
_cell.length_b   1.000
_cell.length_c   1.000
_cell.angle_alpha   90.00
_cell.angle_beta   90.00
_cell.angle_gamma   90.00
#
_symmetry.space_group_name_H-M   'P 1'
#
loop_
_entity.id
_entity.type
_entity.pdbx_description
1 polymer ?
#
loop_
_entity_poly.entity_id
_entity_poly.type
_entity_poly.pdbx_seq_one_letter_code
_entity_poly.pdbx_strand_id
1 'polypeptide(L)'
;MIANAYDFNTHGFIKKLMQNDISERQAEAIVEVVYDIKQKIISNVITKEDIYEMTKVMQKEIESVKQEIQKLELRMTIRLGTMMACLISMIVTALKLL
;
A
#
# COMPACT_ATOMS: atom_id res chain seq x y z
N MET A 1 12.16 12.96 15.12
CA MET A 1 12.03 14.44 15.08
C MET A 1 12.52 14.90 13.71
N ILE A 2 11.65 14.85 12.70
CA ILE A 2 11.96 15.34 11.34
C ILE A 2 11.67 16.83 11.37
N ALA A 3 12.71 17.65 11.31
CA ALA A 3 12.58 19.10 11.29
C ALA A 3 11.82 19.55 10.02
N ASN A 4 10.60 20.07 10.21
CA ASN A 4 9.96 21.22 9.54
C ASN A 4 10.44 21.65 8.14
N ALA A 5 10.57 20.72 7.18
CA ALA A 5 10.74 21.07 5.76
C ALA A 5 9.48 21.74 5.14
N TYR A 6 8.39 21.82 5.89
CA TYR A 6 7.10 22.37 5.47
C TYR A 6 6.63 23.56 6.31
N ASP A 7 7.45 24.18 7.16
CA ASP A 7 6.96 25.30 7.95
C ASP A 7 6.89 26.56 7.08
N PHE A 8 5.67 26.99 6.78
CA PHE A 8 5.46 28.12 5.87
C PHE A 8 5.59 29.40 6.69
N ASN A 9 6.64 30.17 6.43
CA ASN A 9 6.91 31.40 7.16
C ASN A 9 5.96 32.52 6.70
N THR A 10 4.75 32.52 7.29
CA THR A 10 3.70 33.52 7.13
C THR A 10 4.23 34.95 7.23
N HIS A 11 5.01 35.24 8.27
CA HIS A 11 5.53 36.59 8.52
C HIS A 11 6.53 37.06 7.44
N GLY A 12 7.44 36.18 7.04
CA GLY A 12 8.40 36.46 5.97
C GLY A 12 7.71 36.64 4.61
N PHE A 13 6.61 35.91 4.38
CA PHE A 13 5.83 36.03 3.15
C PHE A 13 5.05 37.34 3.09
N ILE A 14 4.36 37.73 4.18
CA ILE A 14 3.69 39.05 4.30
C ILE A 14 4.69 40.18 4.02
N LYS A 15 5.86 40.15 4.66
CA LYS A 15 6.89 41.18 4.50
C LYS A 15 7.36 41.32 3.05
N LYS A 16 7.50 40.21 2.32
CA LYS A 16 7.84 40.23 0.89
C LYS A 16 6.73 40.83 0.03
N LEU A 17 5.47 40.55 0.32
CA LEU A 17 4.35 41.15 -0.42
C LEU A 17 4.30 42.66 -0.22
N MET A 18 4.49 43.12 1.02
CA MET A 18 4.55 44.55 1.34
C MET A 18 5.74 45.28 0.68
N GLN A 19 6.87 44.60 0.50
CA GLN A 19 8.02 45.13 -0.25
C GLN A 19 7.77 45.30 -1.76
N ASN A 20 6.65 44.79 -2.27
CA ASN A 20 6.24 44.88 -3.69
C ASN A 20 4.92 45.66 -3.83
N ASP A 21 4.74 46.69 -2.99
CA ASP A 21 3.60 47.62 -3.03
C ASP A 21 2.22 46.97 -2.78
N ILE A 22 2.18 45.76 -2.21
CA ILE A 22 0.93 45.15 -1.76
C ILE A 22 0.61 45.67 -0.35
N SER A 23 -0.61 46.18 -0.14
CA SER A 23 -1.03 46.63 1.18
C SER A 23 -1.03 45.48 2.19
N GLU A 24 -0.76 45.77 3.47
CA GLU A 24 -0.74 44.77 4.54
C GLU A 24 -1.99 43.89 4.57
N ARG A 25 -3.18 44.53 4.45
CA ARG A 25 -4.46 43.81 4.41
C ARG A 25 -4.58 42.85 3.22
N GLN A 26 -4.06 43.23 2.05
CA GLN A 26 -4.03 42.33 0.89
C GLN A 26 -3.01 41.21 1.07
N ALA A 27 -1.85 41.53 1.66
CA ALA A 27 -0.81 40.55 1.95
C ALA A 27 -1.33 39.47 2.91
N GLU A 28 -1.99 39.85 4.00
CA GLU A 28 -2.63 38.94 4.95
C GLU A 28 -3.67 38.05 4.28
N ALA A 29 -4.58 38.61 3.47
CA ALA A 29 -5.59 37.85 2.74
C ALA A 29 -4.97 36.83 1.77
N ILE A 30 -3.90 37.19 1.06
CA ILE A 30 -3.17 36.28 0.16
C ILE A 30 -2.54 35.14 0.97
N VAL A 31 -1.91 35.46 2.10
CA VAL A 31 -1.24 34.50 2.96
C VAL A 31 -2.22 33.49 3.56
N GLU A 32 -3.40 33.95 3.96
CA GLU A 32 -4.49 33.10 4.46
C GLU A 32 -4.93 32.09 3.41
N VAL A 33 -5.20 32.53 2.18
CA VAL A 33 -5.55 31.64 1.06
C VAL A 33 -4.45 30.63 0.75
N VAL A 34 -3.18 31.07 0.78
CA VAL A 34 -2.03 30.17 0.56
C VAL A 34 -1.91 29.14 1.67
N TYR A 35 -2.19 29.52 2.92
CA TYR A 35 -2.18 28.61 4.06
C TYR A 35 -3.28 27.55 3.94
N ASP A 36 -4.49 27.95 3.56
CA ASP A 36 -5.62 27.04 3.33
C ASP A 36 -5.35 26.05 2.19
N ILE A 37 -4.79 26.52 1.08
CA ILE A 37 -4.38 25.67 -0.05
C ILE A 37 -3.32 24.67 0.41
N LYS A 38 -2.31 25.13 1.14
CA LYS A 38 -1.24 24.28 1.67
C LYS A 38 -1.80 23.19 2.59
N GLN A 39 -2.71 23.53 3.50
CA GLN A 39 -3.32 22.55 4.40
C GLN A 39 -4.09 21.49 3.62
N LYS A 40 -4.88 21.90 2.62
CA LYS A 40 -5.59 20.96 1.73
C LYS A 40 -4.65 20.08 0.90
N ILE A 41 -3.49 20.59 0.49
CA ILE A 41 -2.51 19.78 -0.24
C ILE A 41 -1.88 18.77 0.72
N ILE A 42 -1.39 19.22 1.87
CA ILE A 42 -0.72 18.34 2.85
C ILE A 42 -1.67 17.25 3.36
N SER A 43 -2.94 17.56 3.60
CA SER A 43 -3.93 16.56 4.04
C SER A 43 -4.18 15.45 3.01
N ASN A 44 -3.87 15.69 1.73
CA ASN A 44 -4.06 14.74 0.64
C ASN A 44 -2.74 14.09 0.18
N VAL A 45 -1.61 14.40 0.82
CA VAL A 45 -0.32 13.78 0.49
C VAL A 45 -0.18 12.50 1.29
N ILE A 46 -0.08 11.39 0.58
CA ILE A 46 0.31 10.10 1.16
C ILE A 46 1.73 10.22 1.68
N THR A 47 1.95 9.92 2.96
CA THR A 47 3.28 9.96 3.57
C THR A 47 4.07 8.70 3.24
N LYS A 48 5.40 8.76 3.44
CA LYS A 48 6.25 7.57 3.31
C LYS A 48 5.84 6.46 4.27
N GLU A 49 5.34 6.83 5.45
CA GLU A 49 4.85 5.88 6.46
C GLU A 49 3.59 5.17 5.96
N ASP A 50 2.64 5.91 5.37
CA ASP A 50 1.43 5.33 4.79
C ASP A 50 1.77 4.32 3.67
N ILE A 51 2.74 4.65 2.82
CA ILE A 51 3.25 3.74 1.78
C ILE A 51 3.90 2.50 2.40
N TYR A 52 4.68 2.67 3.47
CA TYR A 52 5.34 1.57 4.15
C TYR A 52 4.33 0.60 4.78
N GLU A 53 3.34 1.12 5.49
CA GLU A 53 2.28 0.30 6.08
C GLU A 53 1.44 -0.40 5.01
N MET A 54 1.10 0.28 3.91
CA MET A 54 0.41 -0.34 2.78
C MET A 54 1.24 -1.47 2.16
N THR A 55 2.54 -1.27 1.99
CA THR A 55 3.47 -2.29 1.47
C THR A 55 3.51 -3.51 2.39
N LYS A 56 3.53 -3.31 3.69
CA LYS A 56 3.56 -4.38 4.70
C LYS A 56 2.26 -5.20 4.70
N VAL A 57 1.11 -4.54 4.59
CA VAL A 57 -0.19 -5.23 4.43
C VAL A 57 -0.19 -6.07 3.15
N MET A 58 0.23 -5.49 2.02
CA MET A 58 0.31 -6.21 0.75
C MET A 58 1.25 -7.42 0.81
N GLN A 59 2.42 -7.29 1.46
CA GLN A 59 3.35 -8.41 1.64
C GLN A 59 2.70 -9.54 2.44
N LYS A 60 1.97 -9.21 3.51
CA LYS A 60 1.26 -10.20 4.32
C LYS A 60 0.17 -10.92 3.53
N GLU A 61 -0.58 -10.20 2.70
CA GLU A 61 -1.60 -10.80 1.83
C GLU A 61 -0.98 -11.74 0.78
N ILE A 62 0.12 -11.33 0.16
CA ILE A 62 0.87 -12.18 -0.79
C ILE A 62 1.38 -13.44 -0.11
N GLU A 63 1.94 -13.33 1.10
CA GLU A 63 2.38 -14.48 1.91
C GLU A 63 1.21 -15.45 2.17
N SER A 64 0.05 -14.93 2.54
CA SER A 64 -1.16 -15.72 2.80
C SER A 64 -1.61 -16.47 1.55
N VAL A 65 -1.70 -15.79 0.41
CA VAL A 65 -2.10 -16.41 -0.87
C VAL A 65 -1.10 -17.49 -1.30
N LYS A 66 0.21 -17.26 -1.14
CA LYS A 66 1.22 -18.28 -1.43
C LYS A 66 1.03 -19.54 -0.61
N GLN A 67 0.75 -19.41 0.69
CA GLN A 67 0.49 -20.55 1.56
C GLN A 67 -0.78 -21.30 1.17
N GLU A 68 -1.84 -20.59 0.75
CA GLU A 68 -3.07 -21.21 0.26
C GLU A 68 -2.84 -22.00 -1.04
N ILE A 69 -2.07 -21.44 -1.97
CA ILE A 69 -1.68 -22.12 -3.22
C ILE A 69 -0.89 -23.40 -2.91
N GLN A 70 0.12 -23.34 -2.04
CA GLN A 70 0.91 -24.53 -1.66
C GLN A 70 0.05 -25.62 -1.02
N LYS A 71 -0.90 -25.23 -0.16
CA LYS A 71 -1.85 -26.18 0.45
C LYS A 71 -2.76 -26.82 -0.60
N LEU A 72 -3.21 -26.02 -1.58
CA LEU A 72 -4.04 -26.51 -2.67
C LEU A 72 -3.28 -27.48 -3.57
N GLU A 73 -2.05 -27.14 -3.95
CA GLU A 73 -1.16 -28.01 -4.72
C GLU A 73 -0.95 -29.34 -4.01
N LEU A 74 -0.60 -29.33 -2.72
CA LEU A 74 -0.42 -30.56 -1.95
C LEU A 74 -1.68 -31.42 -1.92
N ARG A 75 -2.85 -30.83 -1.68
CA ARG A 75 -4.13 -31.55 -1.69
C ARG A 75 -4.41 -32.17 -3.06
N MET A 76 -4.13 -31.45 -4.13
CA MET A 76 -4.29 -31.97 -5.49
C MET A 76 -3.33 -33.11 -5.78
N THR A 77 -2.04 -32.98 -5.42
CA THR A 77 -1.05 -34.06 -5.57
C THR A 77 -1.48 -35.32 -4.82
N ILE A 78 -1.93 -35.19 -3.56
CA ILE A 78 -2.42 -36.34 -2.78
C ILE A 78 -3.66 -36.96 -3.44
N ARG A 79 -4.63 -36.14 -3.85
CA ARG A 79 -5.86 -36.64 -4.48
C ARG A 79 -5.59 -37.35 -5.80
N LEU A 80 -4.72 -36.80 -6.64
CA LEU A 80 -4.33 -37.41 -7.91
C LEU A 80 -3.49 -38.67 -7.68
N GLY A 81 -2.53 -38.63 -6.75
CA GLY A 81 -1.70 -39.78 -6.39
C GLY A 81 -2.52 -40.95 -5.84
N THR A 82 -3.49 -40.68 -4.97
CA THR A 82 -4.40 -41.71 -4.42
C THR A 82 -5.31 -42.29 -5.49
N MET A 83 -5.85 -41.47 -6.41
CA MET A 83 -6.62 -41.97 -7.56
C MET A 83 -5.78 -42.89 -8.44
N MET A 84 -4.54 -42.50 -8.76
CA MET A 84 -3.63 -43.32 -9.56
C MET A 84 -3.27 -44.63 -8.85
N ALA A 85 -2.98 -44.59 -7.55
CA ALA A 85 -2.68 -45.78 -6.77
C ALA A 85 -3.85 -46.77 -6.74
N CYS A 86 -5.09 -46.29 -6.59
CA CYS A 86 -6.30 -47.11 -6.66
C CYS A 86 -6.48 -47.77 -8.04
N LEU A 87 -6.24 -47.02 -9.12
CA LEU A 87 -6.33 -47.59 -10.48
C LEU A 87 -5.29 -48.69 -10.69
N ILE A 88 -4.05 -48.47 -10.25
CA ILE A 88 -2.97 -49.46 -10.37
C ILE A 88 -3.30 -50.72 -9.54
N SER A 89 -3.79 -50.57 -8.31
CA SER A 89 -4.12 -51.72 -7.46
C SER A 89 -5.27 -52.56 -8.02
N MET A 90 -6.28 -51.92 -8.63
CA MET A 90 -7.35 -52.62 -9.34
C MET A 90 -6.81 -53.42 -10.53
N ILE A 91 -5.94 -52.82 -11.36
CA ILE A 91 -5.34 -53.49 -12.53
C ILE A 91 -4.51 -54.71 -12.08
N VAL A 92 -3.66 -54.54 -11.07
CA VAL A 92 -2.81 -55.64 -10.54
C VAL A 92 -3.68 -56.78 -10.01
N THR A 93 -4.78 -56.48 -9.33
CA THR A 93 -5.69 -57.50 -8.80
C THR A 93 -6.41 -58.24 -9.93
N ALA A 94 -6.84 -57.53 -10.98
CA ALA A 94 -7.49 -58.14 -12.14
C ALA A 94 -6.53 -59.06 -12.92
N LEU A 95 -5.27 -58.65 -13.10
CA LEU A 95 -4.25 -59.47 -13.76
C LEU A 95 -3.90 -60.74 -12.99
N LYS A 96 -4.00 -60.73 -11.66
CA LYS A 96 -3.76 -61.92 -10.82
C LYS A 96 -4.91 -62.93 -10.83
N LEU A 97 -6.11 -62.48 -11.22
CA LEU A 97 -7.34 -63.30 -11.30
C LEU A 97 -7.52 -64.01 -12.66
N LEU A 98 -6.84 -63.52 -13.71
CA LEU A 98 -6.71 -64.17 -15.02
C LEU A 98 -5.62 -65.24 -15.01
#